data_AF-A0A955G9U6-F1
#
_entry.id   AF-A0A955G9U6-F1
#
_cell.length_a   1.000
_cell.length_b   1.000
_cell.length_c   1.000
_cell.angle_alpha   90.00
_cell.angle_beta   90.00
_cell.angle_gamma   90.00
#
_symmetry.space_group_name_H-M   'P 1'
#
loop_
_entity.id
_entity.type
_entity.pdbx_description
1 polymer ?
#
loop_
_entity_poly.entity_id
_entity_poly.type
_entity_poly.pdbx_seq_one_letter_code
_entity_poly.pdbx_strand_id
1 'polypeptide(L)'
;LNDEKKKLLEFTNKNNVNGSLEDALKNADIFIGVSKGGLLSAEHIKTMANDPIIFAMANPIPEIMPDEAKSAGVSVVATGRSDFPNQVNNALAFPGIFRGALDNKVQKITDQHKLAVAKTIAGLVENPTPDEIIPSVLDKRLVSEIAKVIV
;
A
#
# COMPACT_ATOMS: atom_id res chain seq x y z
N LEU A 1 13.35 18.16 9.20
CA LEU A 1 13.16 16.68 9.21
C LEU A 1 13.66 16.13 10.53
N ASN A 2 13.00 15.10 11.09
CA ASN A 2 13.56 14.35 12.23
C ASN A 2 14.64 13.36 11.75
N ASP A 3 15.33 12.70 12.67
CA ASP A 3 16.51 11.89 12.32
C ASP A 3 16.17 10.66 11.45
N GLU A 4 15.03 10.01 11.70
CA GLU A 4 14.56 8.91 10.85
C GLU A 4 14.27 9.38 9.42
N LYS A 5 13.63 10.55 9.25
CA LYS A 5 13.40 11.12 7.91
C LYS A 5 14.70 11.54 7.21
N LYS A 6 15.73 11.95 7.95
CA LYS A 6 17.04 12.27 7.36
C LYS A 6 17.71 11.00 6.80
N LYS A 7 17.64 9.87 7.52
CA LYS A 7 18.17 8.58 7.05
C LYS A 7 17.52 8.12 5.74
N LEU A 8 16.22 8.38 5.56
CA LEU A 8 15.52 8.04 4.30
C LEU A 8 16.11 8.77 3.08
N LEU A 9 16.67 9.97 3.24
CA LEU A 9 17.24 10.73 2.13
C LEU A 9 18.45 10.04 1.49
N GLU A 10 19.10 9.10 2.19
CA GLU A 10 20.24 8.34 1.64
C GLU A 10 19.84 7.45 0.46
N PHE A 11 18.56 7.06 0.36
CA PHE A 11 18.07 6.15 -0.67
C PHE A 11 16.77 6.58 -1.36
N THR A 12 16.17 7.70 -0.93
CA THR A 12 14.99 8.30 -1.57
C THR A 12 15.36 9.62 -2.26
N ASN A 13 14.47 10.16 -3.11
CA ASN A 13 14.63 11.44 -3.79
C ASN A 13 16.03 11.65 -4.44
N LYS A 14 16.53 10.65 -5.17
CA LYS A 14 17.89 10.66 -5.75
C LYS A 14 18.12 11.81 -6.74
N ASN A 15 17.05 12.32 -7.35
CA ASN A 15 17.09 13.47 -8.26
C ASN A 15 17.00 14.82 -7.53
N ASN A 16 16.97 14.80 -6.19
CA ASN A 16 16.87 15.97 -5.34
C ASN A 16 15.74 16.91 -5.76
N VAL A 17 14.57 16.33 -6.05
CA VAL A 17 13.35 17.06 -6.36
C VAL A 17 12.95 17.86 -5.13
N ASN A 18 12.72 19.14 -5.30
CA ASN A 18 12.26 20.06 -4.25
C ASN A 18 11.01 20.76 -4.77
N GLY A 19 10.02 20.98 -3.90
CA GLY A 19 8.79 21.62 -4.30
C GLY A 19 7.58 21.12 -3.53
N SER A 20 6.42 21.25 -4.15
CA SER A 20 5.14 20.84 -3.60
C SER A 20 4.83 19.37 -3.92
N LEU A 21 3.66 18.91 -3.50
CA LEU A 21 3.15 17.58 -3.88
C LEU A 21 2.99 17.47 -5.41
N GLU A 22 2.48 18.54 -6.04
CA GLU A 22 2.25 18.61 -7.48
C GLU A 22 3.56 18.46 -8.26
N ASP A 23 4.67 18.97 -7.73
CA ASP A 23 5.99 18.78 -8.34
C ASP A 23 6.46 17.33 -8.26
N ALA A 24 6.15 16.63 -7.16
CA ALA A 24 6.49 15.23 -6.98
C ALA A 24 5.58 14.28 -7.78
N LEU A 25 4.34 14.69 -8.09
CA LEU A 25 3.36 13.88 -8.83
C LEU A 25 3.59 13.86 -10.35
N LYS A 26 4.27 14.87 -10.90
CA LYS A 26 4.54 14.96 -12.34
C LYS A 26 5.25 13.70 -12.85
N ASN A 27 4.60 13.00 -13.79
CA ASN A 27 5.06 11.72 -14.36
C ASN A 27 5.28 10.60 -13.32
N ALA A 28 4.69 10.69 -12.13
CA ALA A 28 4.77 9.61 -11.16
C ALA A 28 3.87 8.44 -11.59
N ASP A 29 4.39 7.21 -11.56
CA ASP A 29 3.60 6.00 -11.85
C ASP A 29 2.69 5.61 -10.68
N ILE A 30 3.14 5.87 -9.44
CA ILE A 30 2.47 5.41 -8.22
C ILE A 30 2.43 6.53 -7.19
N PHE A 31 1.25 6.77 -6.62
CA PHE A 31 1.06 7.54 -5.40
C PHE A 31 0.68 6.64 -4.23
N ILE A 32 1.38 6.75 -3.10
CA ILE A 32 1.02 6.09 -1.84
C ILE A 32 0.84 7.17 -0.76
N GLY A 33 -0.41 7.46 -0.46
CA GLY A 33 -0.82 8.41 0.57
C GLY A 33 -1.18 7.69 1.87
N VAL A 34 -0.63 8.19 2.98
CA VAL A 34 -0.91 7.72 4.35
C VAL A 34 -1.14 8.90 5.30
N SER A 35 -1.69 10.00 4.77
CA SER A 35 -1.64 11.32 5.40
C SER A 35 -3.01 11.90 5.71
N LYS A 36 -3.49 12.85 4.90
CA LYS A 36 -4.71 13.63 5.10
C LYS A 36 -5.68 13.40 3.95
N GLY A 37 -6.97 13.25 4.27
CA GLY A 37 -8.02 13.13 3.26
C GLY A 37 -8.18 14.38 2.39
N GLY A 38 -8.61 14.18 1.14
CA GLY A 38 -8.85 15.24 0.16
C GLY A 38 -7.57 15.98 -0.29
N LEU A 39 -6.43 15.28 -0.28
CA LEU A 39 -5.14 15.83 -0.69
C LEU A 39 -4.94 15.78 -2.22
N LEU A 40 -5.53 14.79 -2.88
CA LEU A 40 -5.46 14.61 -4.33
C LEU A 40 -6.75 15.09 -4.98
N SER A 41 -6.60 15.69 -6.16
CA SER A 41 -7.69 16.09 -7.05
C SER A 41 -7.55 15.38 -8.40
N ALA A 42 -8.63 15.34 -9.19
CA ALA A 42 -8.57 14.87 -10.57
C ALA A 42 -7.50 15.59 -11.43
N GLU A 43 -7.24 16.88 -11.19
CA GLU A 43 -6.19 17.63 -11.90
C GLU A 43 -4.80 17.16 -11.53
N HIS A 44 -4.57 16.76 -10.27
CA HIS A 44 -3.29 16.18 -9.86
C HIS A 44 -3.02 14.88 -10.62
N ILE A 45 -4.04 14.03 -10.78
CA ILE A 45 -3.95 12.74 -11.47
C ILE A 45 -3.56 12.93 -12.93
N LYS A 46 -4.10 13.94 -13.61
CA LYS A 46 -3.76 14.25 -15.02
C LYS A 46 -2.28 14.60 -15.24
N THR A 47 -1.55 14.95 -14.18
CA THR A 47 -0.11 15.25 -14.28
C THR A 47 0.78 14.02 -14.04
N MET A 48 0.20 12.91 -13.55
CA MET A 48 0.90 11.65 -13.34
C MET A 48 1.23 10.95 -14.67
N ALA A 49 1.96 9.84 -14.60
CA ALA A 49 2.21 9.00 -15.77
C ALA A 49 0.90 8.37 -16.30
N ASN A 50 0.95 7.77 -17.49
CA ASN A 50 -0.17 7.00 -18.02
C ASN A 50 -0.46 5.79 -17.12
N ASP A 51 -1.74 5.43 -17.01
CA ASP A 51 -2.21 4.30 -16.21
C ASP A 51 -1.73 4.31 -14.74
N PRO A 52 -1.88 5.44 -14.00
CA PRO A 52 -1.29 5.57 -12.68
C PRO A 52 -1.95 4.64 -11.65
N ILE A 53 -1.20 4.33 -10.57
CA ILE A 53 -1.68 3.56 -9.42
C ILE A 53 -1.78 4.47 -8.20
N ILE A 54 -2.91 4.43 -7.50
CA ILE A 54 -3.15 5.25 -6.31
C ILE A 54 -3.52 4.38 -5.10
N PHE A 55 -2.74 4.51 -4.04
CA PHE A 55 -3.03 3.97 -2.72
C PHE A 55 -3.39 5.14 -1.80
N ALA A 56 -4.68 5.42 -1.63
CA ALA A 56 -5.20 6.50 -0.79
C ALA A 56 -5.64 5.95 0.58
N MET A 57 -4.69 5.86 1.53
CA MET A 57 -4.86 5.15 2.80
C MET A 57 -5.33 6.02 3.97
N ALA A 58 -5.53 7.33 3.77
CA ALA A 58 -6.08 8.18 4.81
C ALA A 58 -7.46 7.69 5.27
N ASN A 59 -7.70 7.74 6.57
CA ASN A 59 -8.97 7.36 7.19
C ASN A 59 -9.54 8.53 8.01
N PRO A 60 -10.88 8.71 8.07
CA PRO A 60 -11.91 7.94 7.34
C PRO A 60 -12.09 8.40 5.88
N ILE A 61 -11.57 9.58 5.54
CA ILE A 61 -11.65 10.16 4.20
C ILE A 61 -10.30 9.92 3.50
N PRO A 62 -10.25 9.18 2.38
CA PRO A 62 -9.03 8.97 1.61
C PRO A 62 -8.47 10.27 1.02
N GLU A 63 -7.21 10.24 0.58
CA GLU A 63 -6.57 11.34 -0.16
C GLU A 63 -7.38 11.76 -1.39
N ILE A 64 -8.04 10.81 -2.06
CA ILE A 64 -9.05 11.02 -3.12
C ILE A 64 -10.05 9.87 -3.09
N MET A 65 -11.32 10.15 -3.38
CA MET A 65 -12.34 9.09 -3.44
C MET A 65 -12.11 8.16 -4.65
N PRO A 66 -12.33 6.84 -4.53
CA PRO A 66 -12.07 5.91 -5.64
C PRO A 66 -12.81 6.22 -6.93
N ASP A 67 -14.07 6.66 -6.86
CA ASP A 67 -14.85 7.00 -8.06
C ASP A 67 -14.28 8.23 -8.78
N GLU A 68 -13.81 9.22 -8.03
CA GLU A 68 -13.14 10.40 -8.58
C GLU A 68 -11.79 10.03 -9.22
N ALA A 69 -11.01 9.20 -8.53
CA ALA A 69 -9.73 8.70 -9.03
C ALA A 69 -9.89 7.90 -10.34
N LYS A 70 -10.85 6.96 -10.38
CA LYS A 70 -11.18 6.19 -11.58
C LYS A 70 -11.63 7.10 -12.73
N SER A 71 -12.51 8.07 -12.44
CA SER A 71 -12.98 9.05 -13.44
C SER A 71 -11.85 9.92 -13.99
N ALA A 72 -10.78 10.13 -13.22
CA ALA A 72 -9.60 10.86 -13.61
C ALA A 72 -8.56 10.02 -14.39
N GLY A 73 -8.83 8.73 -14.62
CA GLY A 73 -7.98 7.84 -15.42
C GLY A 73 -7.01 6.97 -14.64
N VAL A 74 -7.22 6.78 -13.33
CA VAL A 74 -6.39 5.88 -12.51
C VAL A 74 -6.71 4.43 -12.82
N SER A 75 -5.66 3.65 -13.08
CA SER A 75 -5.80 2.22 -13.45
C SER A 75 -6.06 1.33 -12.26
N VAL A 76 -5.43 1.60 -11.11
CA VAL A 76 -5.66 0.84 -9.87
C VAL A 76 -5.81 1.79 -8.71
N VAL A 77 -6.90 1.65 -7.95
CA VAL A 77 -7.14 2.39 -6.72
C VAL A 77 -7.24 1.42 -5.55
N ALA A 78 -6.50 1.69 -4.49
CA ALA A 78 -6.62 1.02 -3.21
C ALA A 78 -6.91 2.04 -2.10
N THR A 79 -7.68 1.63 -1.08
CA THR A 79 -7.93 2.45 0.11
C THR A 79 -7.85 1.63 1.39
N GLY A 80 -7.91 2.30 2.56
CA GLY A 80 -8.07 1.61 3.85
C GLY A 80 -9.51 1.16 4.15
N ARG A 81 -10.48 1.61 3.35
CA ARG A 81 -11.91 1.41 3.58
C ARG A 81 -12.39 0.07 3.03
N SER A 82 -13.29 -0.58 3.77
CA SER A 82 -13.83 -1.91 3.43
C SER A 82 -14.97 -1.88 2.41
N ASP A 83 -15.56 -0.71 2.17
CA ASP A 83 -16.66 -0.54 1.23
C ASP A 83 -16.20 -0.28 -0.20
N PHE A 84 -14.89 -0.31 -0.46
CA PHE A 84 -14.30 -0.23 -1.79
C PHE A 84 -13.45 -1.47 -2.12
N PRO A 85 -13.24 -1.77 -3.41
CA PRO A 85 -12.25 -2.75 -3.85
C PRO A 85 -10.85 -2.43 -3.31
N ASN A 86 -9.98 -3.44 -3.31
CA ASN A 86 -8.57 -3.30 -2.91
C ASN A 86 -8.36 -2.69 -1.52
N GLN A 87 -9.08 -3.20 -0.50
CA GLN A 87 -8.87 -2.75 0.87
C GLN A 87 -7.48 -3.17 1.39
N VAL A 88 -6.64 -2.19 1.71
CA VAL A 88 -5.39 -2.41 2.42
C VAL A 88 -5.64 -2.24 3.92
N ASN A 89 -5.58 -3.35 4.65
CA ASN A 89 -5.81 -3.37 6.09
C ASN A 89 -4.74 -4.19 6.81
N ASN A 90 -4.32 -3.73 7.99
CA ASN A 90 -3.34 -4.44 8.81
C ASN A 90 -3.81 -5.86 9.21
N ALA A 91 -5.12 -6.10 9.25
CA ALA A 91 -5.74 -7.41 9.49
C ALA A 91 -5.29 -8.49 8.50
N LEU A 92 -4.81 -8.10 7.32
CA LEU A 92 -4.22 -9.02 6.35
C LEU A 92 -2.94 -9.70 6.87
N ALA A 93 -2.17 -9.01 7.73
CA ALA A 93 -0.81 -9.43 8.06
C ALA A 93 -0.64 -9.85 9.52
N PHE A 94 -1.09 -9.02 10.49
CA PHE A 94 -0.71 -9.23 11.89
C PHE A 94 -1.14 -10.61 12.45
N PRO A 95 -2.33 -11.18 12.16
CA PRO A 95 -2.71 -12.45 12.75
C PRO A 95 -1.77 -13.58 12.35
N GLY A 96 -1.40 -13.65 11.06
CA GLY A 96 -0.48 -14.65 10.54
C GLY A 96 0.96 -14.45 11.02
N ILE A 97 1.44 -13.19 11.05
CA ILE A 97 2.78 -12.87 11.55
C ILE A 97 2.94 -13.35 12.99
N PHE A 98 2.01 -12.99 13.87
CA PHE A 98 2.08 -13.36 15.28
C PHE A 98 1.85 -14.86 15.49
N ARG A 99 0.95 -15.49 14.71
CA ARG A 99 0.76 -16.94 14.78
C ARG A 99 2.07 -17.69 14.51
N GLY A 100 2.72 -17.41 13.38
CA GLY A 100 3.98 -18.07 13.03
C GLY A 100 5.12 -17.74 13.99
N ALA A 101 5.22 -16.50 14.44
CA ALA A 101 6.25 -16.11 15.41
C ALA A 101 6.10 -16.86 16.74
N LEU A 102 4.87 -17.04 17.23
CA LEU A 102 4.58 -17.78 18.45
C LEU A 102 4.80 -19.29 18.28
N ASP A 103 4.43 -19.87 17.13
CA ASP A 103 4.68 -21.29 16.84
C ASP A 103 6.17 -21.61 16.82
N ASN A 104 6.97 -20.77 16.17
CA ASN A 104 8.40 -21.00 15.95
C ASN A 104 9.31 -20.31 16.98
N LYS A 105 8.72 -19.64 17.99
CA LYS A 105 9.45 -18.88 19.03
C LYS A 105 10.42 -17.85 18.46
N VAL A 106 10.04 -17.22 17.34
CA VAL A 106 10.82 -16.17 16.67
C VAL A 106 10.98 -14.98 17.62
N GLN A 107 12.23 -14.61 17.91
CA GLN A 107 12.55 -13.54 18.86
C GLN A 107 12.38 -12.13 18.26
N LYS A 108 12.49 -12.02 16.93
CA LYS A 108 12.42 -10.74 16.23
C LYS A 108 11.90 -10.93 14.81
N ILE A 109 10.88 -10.14 14.45
CA ILE A 109 10.43 -10.03 13.06
C ILE A 109 11.45 -9.21 12.27
N THR A 110 12.12 -9.87 11.34
CA THR A 110 13.15 -9.28 10.46
C THR A 110 12.53 -8.69 9.20
N ASP A 111 13.29 -7.92 8.42
CA ASP A 111 12.80 -7.41 7.14
C ASP A 111 12.59 -8.52 6.10
N GLN A 112 13.33 -9.63 6.19
CA GLN A 112 13.08 -10.82 5.37
C GLN A 112 11.73 -11.45 5.67
N HIS A 113 11.33 -11.52 6.95
CA HIS A 113 9.98 -11.93 7.32
C HIS A 113 8.92 -11.01 6.71
N LYS A 114 9.09 -9.69 6.82
CA LYS A 114 8.14 -8.71 6.25
C LYS A 114 7.99 -8.88 4.73
N LEU A 115 9.10 -9.07 4.01
CA LEU A 115 9.10 -9.33 2.57
C LEU A 115 8.43 -10.65 2.22
N ALA A 116 8.70 -11.72 2.97
CA ALA A 116 8.09 -13.02 2.76
C ALA A 116 6.56 -12.97 2.99
N VAL A 117 6.12 -12.27 4.04
CA VAL A 117 4.69 -12.04 4.33
C VAL A 117 4.03 -11.26 3.20
N ALA A 118 4.62 -10.15 2.76
CA ALA A 118 4.07 -9.34 1.67
C ALA A 118 3.91 -10.14 0.37
N LYS A 119 4.92 -10.95 0.00
CA LYS A 119 4.86 -11.85 -1.15
C LYS A 119 3.80 -12.95 -0.99
N THR A 120 3.66 -13.48 0.22
CA THR A 120 2.66 -14.51 0.53
C THR A 120 1.25 -13.95 0.38
N ILE A 121 0.96 -12.76 0.91
CA ILE A 121 -0.34 -12.09 0.77
C ILE A 121 -0.64 -11.81 -0.71
N ALA A 122 0.31 -11.25 -1.45
CA ALA A 122 0.13 -10.97 -2.88
C ALA A 122 -0.12 -12.25 -3.69
N GLY A 123 0.57 -13.35 -3.36
CA GLY A 123 0.42 -14.64 -4.04
C GLY A 123 -0.92 -15.34 -3.81
N LEU A 124 -1.76 -14.88 -2.86
CA LEU A 124 -3.11 -15.41 -2.68
C LEU A 124 -4.10 -14.96 -3.76
N VAL A 125 -3.72 -13.94 -4.55
CA VAL A 125 -4.46 -13.45 -5.72
C VAL A 125 -3.74 -13.94 -6.98
N GLU A 126 -4.21 -15.07 -7.53
CA GLU A 126 -3.54 -15.73 -8.67
C GLU A 126 -3.66 -14.94 -9.98
N ASN A 127 -4.80 -14.30 -10.21
CA ASN A 127 -5.11 -13.54 -11.42
C ASN A 127 -5.56 -12.12 -11.03
N PRO A 128 -4.62 -11.22 -10.69
CA PRO A 128 -4.98 -9.89 -10.21
C PRO A 128 -5.68 -9.09 -11.30
N THR A 129 -6.68 -8.30 -10.89
CA THR A 129 -7.40 -7.36 -11.75
C THR A 129 -7.31 -5.96 -11.15
N PRO A 130 -7.64 -4.88 -11.90
CA PRO A 130 -7.69 -3.54 -11.34
C PRO A 130 -8.49 -3.38 -10.04
N ASP A 131 -9.53 -4.21 -9.84
CA ASP A 131 -10.39 -4.19 -8.66
C ASP A 131 -10.09 -5.32 -7.66
N GLU A 132 -9.11 -6.18 -7.94
CA GLU A 132 -8.68 -7.25 -7.03
C GLU A 132 -7.17 -7.48 -7.14
N ILE A 133 -6.39 -6.66 -6.42
CA ILE A 133 -4.92 -6.78 -6.30
C ILE A 133 -4.47 -7.32 -4.94
N ILE A 134 -5.39 -7.46 -3.99
CA ILE A 134 -5.13 -7.87 -2.60
C ILE A 134 -6.29 -8.76 -2.13
N PRO A 135 -6.03 -9.85 -1.39
CA PRO A 135 -7.10 -10.74 -0.96
C PRO A 135 -8.00 -10.05 0.07
N SER A 136 -9.22 -10.57 0.22
CA SER A 136 -10.12 -10.15 1.31
C SER A 136 -9.47 -10.38 2.67
N VAL A 137 -9.70 -9.47 3.63
CA VAL A 137 -9.33 -9.67 5.05
C VAL A 137 -9.98 -10.90 5.68
N LEU A 138 -11.03 -11.44 5.06
CA LEU A 138 -11.74 -12.65 5.49
C LEU A 138 -11.23 -13.92 4.79
N ASP A 139 -10.21 -13.84 3.94
CA ASP A 139 -9.61 -15.01 3.32
C ASP A 139 -9.00 -15.92 4.40
N LYS A 140 -9.61 -17.09 4.57
CA LYS A 140 -9.24 -18.07 5.59
C LYS A 140 -7.81 -18.60 5.42
N ARG A 141 -7.22 -18.45 4.24
CA ARG A 141 -5.85 -18.88 3.93
C ARG A 141 -4.79 -17.95 4.51
N LEU A 142 -5.12 -16.67 4.77
CA LEU A 142 -4.16 -15.65 5.19
C LEU A 142 -3.31 -16.09 6.39
N VAL A 143 -3.97 -16.47 7.49
CA VAL A 143 -3.27 -16.80 8.73
C VAL A 143 -2.35 -18.01 8.55
N SER A 144 -2.84 -19.06 7.90
CA SER A 144 -2.08 -20.29 7.72
C SER A 144 -0.91 -20.11 6.76
N GLU A 145 -1.09 -19.41 5.63
CA GLU A 145 0.00 -19.22 4.65
C GLU A 145 1.07 -18.26 5.18
N ILE A 146 0.68 -17.18 5.84
CA ILE A 146 1.63 -16.23 6.44
C ILE A 146 2.42 -16.90 7.56
N ALA A 147 1.78 -17.70 8.43
CA ALA A 147 2.47 -18.34 9.54
C ALA A 147 3.59 -19.29 9.06
N LYS A 148 3.43 -19.96 7.90
CA LYS A 148 4.43 -20.86 7.33
C LYS A 148 5.75 -20.16 6.96
N VAL A 149 5.71 -18.87 6.67
CA VAL A 149 6.89 -18.09 6.24
C VAL A 149 7.54 -17.31 7.39
N ILE A 150 7.06 -17.50 8.63
CA ILE A 150 7.66 -16.93 9.84
C ILE A 150 8.36 -18.04 10.62
N VAL A 151 9.64 -18.25 10.32
CA VAL A 151 10.49 -19.33 10.87
C VAL A 151 11.83 -18.82 11.38
#